data_AF-A0ABD7TSH7-F1
#
_entry.id   AF-A0ABD7TSH7-F1
#
_cell.length_a   1.000
_cell.length_b   1.000
_cell.length_c   1.000
_cell.angle_alpha   90.00
_cell.angle_beta   90.00
_cell.angle_gamma   90.00
#
_symmetry.space_group_name_H-M   'P 1'
#
loop_
_entity.id
_entity.type
_entity.pdbx_description
1 polymer ?
#
loop_
_entity_poly.entity_id
_entity_poly.type
_entity_poly.pdbx_seq_one_letter_code
_entity_poly.pdbx_strand_id
1 'polypeptide(L)'
;MLLENLIKLRYAGFTTQQLYRIFKRPIDVLSSDITPILHQYITNQSPSSLRLKLQTFHTLSASNILQQLRHDNIFPITLLDEQFPTLLKEIYQPPLLLFCKGDLSYVTASKYKLSIVGARDCTLYSEKAVNYLLQEMKHAPLIIVSGLAKGTDALAHDYALKYSLPTIGVLGFGHHYHYPSVTKSLRHTIEMNGRGLTISEYPTMTPPAKFRFPERNRIISGLSHGVLVTEAKEKSGALITLDQALEHNRNVYVLPGDMFNKHTKGNMMRIKEGAEIVLSATDILKDLNTSIQ
;
A
#
# COMPACT_ATOMS: atom_id res chain seq x y z
N MET A 1 -20.86 8.50 -12.16
CA MET A 1 -21.75 7.77 -11.21
C MET A 1 -21.00 6.88 -10.21
N LEU A 2 -20.29 5.80 -10.61
CA LEU A 2 -19.55 4.94 -9.64
C LEU A 2 -18.56 5.71 -8.78
N LEU A 3 -17.62 6.37 -9.47
CA LEU A 3 -16.52 7.09 -8.85
C LEU A 3 -17.04 8.18 -7.91
N GLU A 4 -18.12 8.86 -8.31
CA GLU A 4 -18.77 9.89 -7.51
C GLU A 4 -19.36 9.31 -6.22
N ASN A 5 -20.09 8.20 -6.30
CA ASN A 5 -20.64 7.51 -5.13
C ASN A 5 -19.54 7.03 -4.19
N LEU A 6 -18.51 6.36 -4.71
CA LEU A 6 -17.37 5.89 -3.91
C LEU A 6 -16.61 7.04 -3.26
N ILE A 7 -16.31 8.11 -4.00
CA ILE A 7 -15.67 9.31 -3.45
C ILE A 7 -16.51 9.87 -2.31
N LYS A 8 -17.81 10.10 -2.54
CA LYS A 8 -18.69 10.66 -1.51
C LYS A 8 -18.76 9.76 -0.28
N LEU A 9 -18.88 8.44 -0.44
CA LEU A 9 -18.89 7.48 0.67
C LEU A 9 -17.58 7.54 1.47
N ARG A 10 -16.43 7.57 0.79
CA ARG A 10 -15.13 7.66 1.44
C ARG A 10 -14.96 8.99 2.18
N TYR A 11 -15.32 10.11 1.57
CA TYR A 11 -15.26 11.44 2.20
C TYR A 11 -16.27 11.62 3.33
N ALA A 12 -17.42 10.93 3.28
CA ALA A 12 -18.37 10.83 4.38
C ALA A 12 -17.86 9.96 5.54
N GLY A 13 -16.71 9.29 5.38
CA GLY A 13 -16.02 8.53 6.42
C GLY A 13 -16.37 7.05 6.47
N PHE A 14 -17.03 6.49 5.45
CA PHE A 14 -17.25 5.03 5.38
C PHE A 14 -15.93 4.29 5.15
N THR A 15 -15.61 3.34 6.03
CA THR A 15 -14.40 2.51 5.89
C THR A 15 -14.61 1.42 4.84
N THR A 16 -13.53 0.84 4.34
CA THR A 16 -13.61 -0.17 3.27
C THR A 16 -14.32 -1.42 3.78
N GLN A 17 -14.03 -1.80 5.02
CA GLN A 17 -14.74 -2.87 5.72
C GLN A 17 -16.24 -2.57 5.87
N GLN A 18 -16.63 -1.32 6.17
CA GLN A 18 -18.04 -0.94 6.21
C GLN A 18 -18.68 -1.09 4.83
N LEU A 19 -17.99 -0.64 3.77
CA LEU A 19 -18.49 -0.77 2.40
C LEU A 19 -18.67 -2.23 1.99
N TYR A 20 -17.74 -3.13 2.31
CA TYR A 20 -17.91 -4.58 2.07
C TYR A 20 -19.04 -5.21 2.87
N ARG A 21 -19.40 -4.67 4.05
CA ARG A 21 -20.55 -5.15 4.83
C ARG A 21 -21.88 -4.63 4.29
N ILE A 22 -21.88 -3.44 3.70
CA ILE A 22 -23.06 -2.81 3.10
C ILE A 22 -23.34 -3.42 1.72
N PHE A 23 -22.32 -3.46 0.88
CA PHE A 23 -22.38 -3.91 -0.51
C PHE A 23 -21.81 -5.33 -0.58
N LYS A 24 -22.69 -6.33 -0.74
CA LYS A 24 -22.29 -7.75 -0.80
C LYS A 24 -21.29 -8.00 -1.92
N ARG A 25 -21.36 -7.23 -3.02
CA ARG A 25 -20.37 -7.22 -4.10
C ARG A 25 -19.94 -5.77 -4.37
N PRO A 26 -18.66 -5.52 -4.72
CA PRO A 26 -18.18 -4.18 -5.10
C PRO A 26 -18.98 -3.53 -6.24
N ILE A 27 -19.46 -4.35 -7.19
CA ILE A 27 -20.32 -3.93 -8.31
C ILE A 27 -21.62 -3.27 -7.82
N ASP A 28 -22.13 -3.60 -6.63
CA ASP A 28 -23.42 -3.10 -6.15
C ASP A 28 -23.37 -1.57 -5.87
N VAL A 29 -22.17 -1.00 -5.72
CA VAL A 29 -21.95 0.45 -5.61
C VAL A 29 -22.24 1.18 -6.94
N LEU A 30 -22.34 0.46 -8.05
CA LEU A 30 -22.74 0.99 -9.36
C LEU A 30 -24.23 1.33 -9.48
N SER A 31 -25.07 0.91 -8.52
CA SER A 31 -26.50 1.20 -8.61
C SER A 31 -26.76 2.71 -8.67
N SER A 32 -27.73 3.10 -9.50
CA SER A 32 -28.06 4.50 -9.76
C SER A 32 -28.55 5.23 -8.50
N ASP A 33 -29.14 4.50 -7.56
CA ASP A 33 -29.46 5.01 -6.23
C ASP A 33 -29.05 4.01 -5.13
N ILE A 34 -27.92 4.30 -4.48
CA ILE A 34 -27.41 3.53 -3.33
C ILE A 34 -28.08 3.91 -2.01
N THR A 35 -28.90 4.98 -1.98
CA THR A 35 -29.52 5.53 -0.78
C THR A 35 -30.41 4.51 -0.05
N PRO A 36 -31.29 3.75 -0.72
CA PRO A 36 -32.12 2.74 -0.07
C PRO A 36 -31.28 1.65 0.61
N ILE A 37 -30.19 1.21 -0.04
CA ILE A 37 -29.27 0.20 0.49
C ILE A 37 -28.60 0.71 1.78
N LEU A 38 -28.13 1.97 1.76
CA LEU A 38 -27.54 2.62 2.93
C LEU A 38 -28.55 2.74 4.07
N HIS A 39 -29.78 3.19 3.80
CA HIS A 39 -30.84 3.31 4.81
C HIS A 39 -31.19 1.96 5.43
N GLN A 40 -31.34 0.92 4.62
CA GLN A 40 -31.64 -0.44 5.10
C GLN A 40 -30.54 -0.94 6.04
N TYR A 41 -29.27 -0.80 5.65
CA TYR A 41 -28.14 -1.21 6.48
C TYR A 41 -28.08 -0.44 7.81
N ILE A 42 -28.28 0.88 7.78
CA ILE A 42 -28.17 1.75 8.95
C ILE A 42 -29.31 1.49 9.95
N THR A 43 -30.53 1.26 9.45
CA THR A 43 -31.69 0.94 10.29
C THR A 43 -31.45 -0.34 11.09
N ASN A 44 -30.81 -1.33 10.48
CA ASN A 44 -30.51 -2.62 11.11
C ASN A 44 -29.37 -2.59 12.13
N GLN A 45 -28.46 -1.60 12.06
CA GLN A 45 -27.25 -1.55 12.90
C GLN A 45 -27.36 -0.51 14.05
N SER A 46 -28.25 0.48 13.90
CA SER A 46 -28.56 1.57 14.86
C SER A 46 -27.40 2.35 15.55
N PRO A 47 -26.20 2.60 14.98
CA PRO A 47 -25.24 3.51 15.60
C PRO A 47 -25.51 4.94 15.13
N SER A 48 -25.56 5.90 16.05
CA SER A 48 -25.69 7.34 15.74
C SER A 48 -24.61 7.84 14.75
N SER A 49 -23.41 7.24 14.80
CA SER A 49 -22.31 7.56 13.91
C SER A 49 -22.58 7.25 12.43
N LEU A 50 -23.31 6.19 12.09
CA LEU A 50 -23.61 5.87 10.69
C LEU A 50 -24.64 6.82 10.08
N ARG A 51 -25.60 7.30 10.90
CA ARG A 51 -26.57 8.32 10.46
C ARG A 51 -25.88 9.62 10.08
N LEU A 52 -24.89 10.05 10.87
CA LEU A 52 -24.08 11.24 10.56
C LEU A 52 -23.33 11.06 9.23
N LYS A 53 -22.72 9.89 8.99
CA LYS A 53 -22.04 9.63 7.70
C LYS A 53 -23.01 9.70 6.52
N LEU A 54 -24.23 9.16 6.65
CA LEU A 54 -25.24 9.24 5.59
C LEU A 54 -25.65 10.70 5.31
N GLN A 55 -25.87 11.50 6.36
CA GLN A 55 -26.15 12.93 6.20
C GLN A 55 -25.00 13.64 5.47
N THR A 56 -23.75 13.40 5.89
CA THR A 56 -22.57 13.93 5.20
C THR A 56 -22.55 13.50 3.73
N PHE A 57 -22.79 12.22 3.43
CA PHE A 57 -22.85 11.71 2.06
C PHE A 57 -23.83 12.50 1.18
N HIS A 58 -25.03 12.83 1.67
CA HIS A 58 -26.00 13.61 0.88
C HIS A 58 -25.57 15.06 0.64
N THR A 59 -24.85 15.67 1.59
CA THR A 59 -24.38 17.07 1.46
C THR A 59 -23.14 17.22 0.59
N LEU A 60 -22.35 16.15 0.39
CA LEU A 60 -21.13 16.21 -0.41
C LEU A 60 -21.41 16.34 -1.92
N SER A 61 -20.69 17.27 -2.55
CA SER A 61 -20.62 17.41 -4.01
C SER A 61 -19.41 16.65 -4.56
N ALA A 62 -19.67 15.59 -5.33
CA ALA A 62 -18.61 14.79 -5.94
C ALA A 62 -17.79 15.60 -6.97
N SER A 63 -18.44 16.49 -7.73
CA SER A 63 -17.78 17.35 -8.71
C SER A 63 -16.78 18.29 -8.06
N ASN A 64 -17.13 18.90 -6.92
CA ASN A 64 -16.23 19.77 -6.15
C ASN A 64 -15.01 18.99 -5.63
N ILE A 65 -15.23 17.78 -5.10
CA ILE A 65 -14.12 16.93 -4.62
C ILE A 65 -13.20 16.54 -5.79
N LEU A 66 -13.77 16.10 -6.92
CA LEU A 66 -12.99 15.74 -8.11
C LEU A 66 -12.24 16.94 -8.71
N GLN A 67 -12.80 18.14 -8.64
CA GLN A 67 -12.09 19.36 -9.04
C GLN A 67 -10.90 19.65 -8.13
N GLN A 68 -11.07 19.54 -6.82
CA GLN A 68 -9.96 19.71 -5.86
C GLN A 68 -8.85 18.67 -6.08
N LEU A 69 -9.23 17.40 -6.28
CA LEU A 69 -8.28 16.32 -6.55
C LEU A 69 -7.46 16.61 -7.82
N ARG A 70 -8.11 17.07 -8.90
CA ARG A 70 -7.42 17.47 -10.14
C ARG A 70 -6.48 18.65 -9.92
N HIS A 71 -6.90 19.68 -9.19
CA HIS A 71 -6.05 20.82 -8.84
C HIS A 71 -4.78 20.38 -8.09
N ASP A 72 -4.91 19.41 -7.20
CA ASP A 72 -3.80 18.92 -6.36
C ASP A 72 -2.95 17.82 -7.05
N ASN A 73 -3.24 17.52 -8.33
CA ASN A 73 -2.64 16.43 -9.10
C ASN A 73 -2.79 15.06 -8.42
N ILE A 74 -3.96 14.81 -7.83
CA ILE A 74 -4.34 13.54 -7.21
C ILE A 74 -5.39 12.87 -8.09
N PHE A 75 -5.10 11.65 -8.49
CA PHE A 75 -5.92 10.89 -9.42
C PHE A 75 -6.60 9.74 -8.68
N PRO A 76 -7.93 9.76 -8.56
CA PRO A 76 -8.65 8.64 -7.96
C PRO A 76 -8.78 7.48 -8.96
N ILE A 77 -8.53 6.25 -8.51
CA ILE A 77 -8.68 5.01 -9.29
C ILE A 77 -9.58 4.05 -8.50
N THR A 78 -10.63 3.53 -9.12
CA THR A 78 -11.59 2.61 -8.53
C THR A 78 -11.22 1.15 -8.80
N LEU A 79 -11.69 0.22 -7.96
CA LEU A 79 -11.50 -1.23 -8.16
C LEU A 79 -11.96 -1.73 -9.54
N LEU A 80 -12.95 -1.06 -10.13
CA LEU A 80 -13.54 -1.43 -11.42
C LEU A 80 -12.81 -0.81 -12.61
N ASP A 81 -11.88 0.12 -12.37
CA ASP A 81 -11.07 0.68 -13.44
C ASP A 81 -10.10 -0.39 -13.96
N GLU A 82 -9.88 -0.40 -15.27
CA GLU A 82 -8.86 -1.23 -15.91
C GLU A 82 -7.47 -0.93 -15.37
N GLN A 83 -7.26 0.33 -14.95
CA GLN A 83 -5.99 0.78 -14.40
C GLN A 83 -5.73 0.28 -12.97
N PHE A 84 -6.71 -0.30 -12.29
CA PHE A 84 -6.51 -0.75 -10.93
C PHE A 84 -5.61 -1.99 -10.88
N PRO A 85 -4.59 -2.05 -10.00
CA PRO A 85 -3.57 -3.11 -10.03
C PRO A 85 -4.17 -4.51 -9.83
N THR A 86 -3.92 -5.42 -10.78
CA THR A 86 -4.48 -6.79 -10.79
C THR A 86 -4.18 -7.55 -9.50
N LEU A 87 -2.92 -7.60 -9.06
CA LEU A 87 -2.53 -8.26 -7.81
C LEU A 87 -3.27 -7.71 -6.60
N LEU A 88 -3.53 -6.40 -6.59
CA LEU A 88 -4.25 -5.77 -5.50
C LEU A 88 -5.74 -6.12 -5.53
N LYS A 89 -6.32 -6.54 -6.67
CA LYS A 89 -7.71 -7.04 -6.75
C LYS A 89 -7.87 -8.41 -6.09
N GLU A 90 -6.80 -9.20 -6.03
CA GLU A 90 -6.82 -10.60 -5.58
C GLU A 90 -6.81 -10.75 -4.05
N ILE A 91 -6.43 -9.70 -3.31
CA ILE A 91 -6.34 -9.77 -1.86
C ILE A 91 -7.72 -9.85 -1.20
N TYR A 92 -7.78 -10.26 0.07
CA TYR A 92 -9.02 -10.17 0.84
C TYR A 92 -9.43 -8.71 1.05
N GLN A 93 -10.67 -8.36 0.67
CA GLN A 93 -11.23 -7.00 0.77
C GLN A 93 -10.31 -5.92 0.15
N PRO A 94 -10.07 -5.96 -1.17
CA PRO A 94 -9.21 -4.98 -1.82
C PRO A 94 -9.74 -3.54 -1.66
N PRO A 95 -8.89 -2.51 -1.70
CA PRO A 95 -9.38 -1.14 -1.62
C PRO A 95 -10.34 -0.85 -2.77
N LEU A 96 -11.49 -0.24 -2.47
CA LEU A 96 -12.48 0.11 -3.49
C LEU A 96 -12.09 1.38 -4.28
N LEU A 97 -11.26 2.22 -3.67
CA LEU A 97 -10.82 3.50 -4.20
C LEU A 97 -9.39 3.78 -3.72
N LEU A 98 -8.51 4.14 -4.64
CA LEU A 98 -7.16 4.62 -4.39
C LEU A 98 -7.04 6.08 -4.82
N PHE A 99 -6.28 6.87 -4.09
CA PHE A 99 -5.86 8.21 -4.43
C PHE A 99 -4.38 8.17 -4.77
N CYS A 100 -4.05 8.44 -6.04
CA CYS A 100 -2.71 8.27 -6.61
C CYS A 100 -2.09 9.64 -6.93
N LYS A 101 -0.80 9.83 -6.69
CA LYS A 101 -0.08 11.07 -7.01
C LYS A 101 1.36 10.78 -7.45
N GLY A 102 1.76 11.34 -8.58
CA GLY A 102 3.02 11.03 -9.27
C GLY A 102 2.74 10.41 -10.63
N ASP A 103 3.63 9.54 -11.09
CA ASP A 103 3.48 8.86 -12.38
C ASP A 103 2.56 7.64 -12.27
N LEU A 104 1.36 7.76 -12.85
CA LEU A 104 0.33 6.72 -12.84
C LEU A 104 0.70 5.49 -13.68
N SER A 105 1.67 5.58 -14.59
CA SER A 105 2.12 4.44 -15.40
C SER A 105 2.59 3.27 -14.53
N TYR A 106 3.09 3.55 -13.32
CA TYR A 106 3.55 2.52 -12.38
C TYR A 106 2.42 1.77 -11.67
N VAL A 107 1.19 2.30 -11.68
CA VAL A 107 0.01 1.59 -11.18
C VAL A 107 -0.24 0.33 -12.02
N THR A 108 -0.23 0.49 -13.33
CA THR A 108 -0.59 -0.55 -14.32
C THR A 108 0.59 -1.27 -14.92
N ALA A 109 1.82 -0.82 -14.65
CA ALA A 109 3.02 -1.42 -15.22
C ALA A 109 3.05 -2.93 -15.00
N SER A 110 3.17 -3.67 -16.11
CA SER A 110 3.46 -5.11 -16.13
C SER A 110 4.94 -5.33 -15.82
N LYS A 111 5.30 -5.04 -14.57
CA LYS A 111 6.63 -5.19 -13.99
C LYS A 111 6.50 -5.91 -12.67
N TYR A 112 7.54 -6.66 -12.31
CA TYR A 112 7.60 -7.28 -11.00
C TYR A 112 7.66 -6.19 -9.93
N LYS A 113 6.85 -6.35 -8.90
CA LYS A 113 6.72 -5.41 -7.79
C LYS A 113 7.26 -6.09 -6.55
N LEU A 114 8.38 -5.61 -6.02
CA LEU A 114 9.00 -6.11 -4.81
C LEU A 114 8.75 -5.13 -3.69
N SER A 115 8.08 -5.59 -2.64
CA SER A 115 8.02 -4.82 -1.40
C SER A 115 9.29 -4.99 -0.60
N ILE A 116 9.83 -3.90 -0.06
CA ILE A 116 10.92 -3.94 0.92
C ILE A 116 10.44 -3.26 2.18
N VAL A 117 10.36 -4.00 3.28
CA VAL A 117 9.86 -3.53 4.58
C VAL A 117 10.78 -3.99 5.71
N GLY A 118 10.70 -3.36 6.87
CA GLY A 118 11.53 -3.76 8.00
C GLY A 118 11.46 -2.83 9.19
N ALA A 119 12.50 -2.87 10.02
CA ALA A 119 12.61 -2.10 11.23
C ALA A 119 12.65 -0.59 10.91
N ARG A 120 11.97 0.18 11.77
CA ARG A 120 12.03 1.65 11.79
C ARG A 120 13.34 2.15 12.40
N ASP A 121 13.97 1.32 13.22
CA ASP A 121 15.31 1.43 13.81
C ASP A 121 16.23 0.39 13.15
N CYS A 122 16.27 0.37 11.82
CA CYS A 122 17.16 -0.51 11.07
C CYS A 122 18.63 -0.12 11.28
N THR A 123 19.51 -1.11 11.18
CA THR A 123 20.95 -0.93 11.36
C THR A 123 21.65 -0.71 10.00
N LEU A 124 22.96 -0.49 10.04
CA LEU A 124 23.81 -0.48 8.85
C LEU A 124 23.73 -1.77 8.04
N TYR A 125 23.29 -2.88 8.66
CA TYR A 125 23.09 -4.14 7.95
C TYR A 125 21.99 -4.00 6.87
N SER A 126 20.81 -3.49 7.25
CA SER A 126 19.72 -3.23 6.29
C SER A 126 20.17 -2.29 5.17
N GLU A 127 20.86 -1.21 5.51
CA GLU A 127 21.35 -0.24 4.52
C GLU A 127 22.30 -0.89 3.50
N LYS A 128 23.31 -1.62 3.98
CA LYS A 128 24.27 -2.33 3.10
C LYS A 128 23.56 -3.36 2.22
N ALA A 129 22.65 -4.14 2.79
CA ALA A 129 21.94 -5.19 2.07
C ALA A 129 21.00 -4.59 1.00
N VAL A 130 20.20 -3.59 1.33
CA VAL A 130 19.30 -2.92 0.37
C VAL A 130 20.10 -2.26 -0.74
N ASN A 131 21.19 -1.55 -0.41
CA ASN A 131 22.07 -0.94 -1.40
C ASN A 131 22.65 -1.98 -2.36
N TYR A 132 23.19 -3.08 -1.82
CA TYR A 132 23.74 -4.19 -2.60
C TYR A 132 22.68 -4.83 -3.51
N LEU A 133 21.55 -5.25 -2.95
CA LEU A 133 20.50 -5.94 -3.69
C LEU A 133 19.91 -5.06 -4.80
N LEU A 134 19.59 -3.79 -4.52
CA LEU A 134 19.04 -2.89 -5.53
C LEU A 134 20.05 -2.49 -6.60
N GLN A 135 21.34 -2.42 -6.26
CA GLN A 135 22.40 -2.22 -7.24
C GLN A 135 22.47 -3.39 -8.24
N GLU A 136 22.43 -4.62 -7.75
CA GLU A 136 22.48 -5.83 -8.59
C GLU A 136 21.21 -5.99 -9.43
N MET A 137 20.05 -5.58 -8.90
CA MET A 137 18.75 -5.68 -9.59
C MET A 137 18.39 -4.45 -10.46
N LYS A 138 19.25 -3.43 -10.57
CA LYS A 138 18.91 -2.15 -11.22
C LYS A 138 18.49 -2.24 -12.69
N HIS A 139 18.87 -3.32 -13.38
CA HIS A 139 18.52 -3.56 -14.79
C HIS A 139 17.31 -4.49 -14.97
N ALA A 140 16.79 -5.06 -13.88
CA ALA A 140 15.60 -5.91 -13.91
C ALA A 140 14.33 -5.06 -14.09
N PRO A 141 13.25 -5.62 -14.69
CA PRO A 141 11.95 -4.95 -14.81
C PRO A 141 11.22 -4.91 -13.45
N LEU A 142 11.78 -4.15 -12.52
CA LEU A 142 11.41 -4.12 -11.10
C LEU A 142 10.82 -2.76 -10.70
N ILE A 143 9.84 -2.79 -9.80
CA ILE A 143 9.30 -1.62 -9.10
C ILE A 143 9.40 -1.89 -7.60
N ILE A 144 9.95 -0.94 -6.85
CA ILE A 144 10.07 -1.05 -5.39
C ILE A 144 8.83 -0.47 -4.71
N VAL A 145 8.17 -1.26 -3.87
CA VAL A 145 7.00 -0.84 -3.09
C VAL A 145 7.39 -0.73 -1.63
N SER A 146 7.02 0.35 -0.95
CA SER A 146 7.18 0.44 0.50
C SER A 146 6.25 1.49 1.13
N GLY A 147 6.35 1.65 2.44
CA GLY A 147 5.39 2.39 3.24
C GLY A 147 5.80 3.82 3.61
N LEU A 148 6.89 4.36 3.08
CA LEU A 148 7.42 5.69 3.42
C LEU A 148 7.63 5.93 4.94
N ALA A 149 7.76 4.87 5.74
CA ALA A 149 8.15 5.00 7.13
C ALA A 149 9.64 5.36 7.25
N LYS A 150 10.09 5.75 8.45
CA LYS A 150 11.53 5.86 8.73
C LYS A 150 12.21 4.49 8.69
N GLY A 151 13.52 4.46 8.51
CA GLY A 151 14.31 3.24 8.51
C GLY A 151 14.21 2.52 7.18
N THR A 152 13.92 1.22 7.21
CA THR A 152 13.95 0.34 6.03
C THR A 152 13.12 0.87 4.86
N ASP A 153 11.89 1.33 5.11
CA ASP A 153 11.02 1.85 4.06
C ASP A 153 11.64 3.07 3.34
N ALA A 154 12.27 3.98 4.09
CA ALA A 154 12.96 5.13 3.51
C ALA A 154 14.17 4.70 2.68
N LEU A 155 15.00 3.78 3.21
CA LEU A 155 16.15 3.23 2.50
C LEU A 155 15.76 2.55 1.18
N ALA A 156 14.66 1.79 1.19
CA ALA A 156 14.15 1.13 -0.01
C ALA A 156 13.84 2.14 -1.12
N HIS A 157 13.15 3.23 -0.78
CA HIS A 157 12.85 4.30 -1.73
C HIS A 157 14.10 5.06 -2.15
N ASP A 158 14.96 5.47 -1.21
CA ASP A 158 16.18 6.23 -1.51
C ASP A 158 17.10 5.48 -2.48
N TYR A 159 17.34 4.18 -2.22
CA TYR A 159 18.17 3.35 -3.10
C TYR A 159 17.47 3.00 -4.42
N ALA A 160 16.15 2.84 -4.45
CA ALA A 160 15.42 2.71 -5.70
C ALA A 160 15.66 3.94 -6.58
N LEU A 161 15.50 5.14 -6.02
CA LEU A 161 15.75 6.39 -6.73
C LEU A 161 17.22 6.54 -7.16
N LYS A 162 18.18 6.22 -6.28
CA LYS A 162 19.62 6.23 -6.59
C LYS A 162 19.95 5.36 -7.80
N TYR A 163 19.35 4.18 -7.88
CA TYR A 163 19.58 3.23 -8.97
C TYR A 163 18.59 3.36 -10.14
N SER A 164 17.82 4.47 -10.19
CA SER A 164 16.84 4.76 -11.24
C SER A 164 15.75 3.70 -11.41
N LEU A 165 15.46 2.94 -10.34
CA LEU A 165 14.32 2.04 -10.27
C LEU A 165 13.05 2.83 -9.91
N PRO A 166 11.91 2.53 -10.55
CA PRO A 166 10.64 3.08 -10.14
C PRO A 166 10.26 2.69 -8.71
N THR A 167 9.52 3.56 -8.02
CA THR A 167 9.08 3.26 -6.65
C THR A 167 7.68 3.75 -6.31
N ILE A 168 6.95 2.96 -5.52
CA ILE A 168 5.58 3.24 -5.07
C ILE A 168 5.55 3.35 -3.54
N GLY A 169 5.26 4.55 -3.03
CA GLY A 169 5.03 4.81 -1.62
C GLY A 169 3.56 4.67 -1.25
N VAL A 170 3.20 3.63 -0.50
CA VAL A 170 1.82 3.43 -0.02
C VAL A 170 1.63 4.24 1.26
N LEU A 171 0.55 5.00 1.42
CA LEU A 171 0.33 5.92 2.55
C LEU A 171 -0.78 5.42 3.50
N GLY A 172 -0.58 5.63 4.80
CA GLY A 172 -1.57 5.33 5.86
C GLY A 172 -2.48 6.52 6.22
N PHE A 173 -2.54 7.52 5.36
CA PHE A 173 -3.18 8.82 5.58
C PHE A 173 -3.47 9.50 4.24
N GLY A 174 -4.24 10.58 4.26
CA GLY A 174 -4.58 11.36 3.07
C GLY A 174 -3.39 12.19 2.56
N HIS A 175 -3.37 12.47 1.25
CA HIS A 175 -2.26 13.16 0.59
C HIS A 175 -1.92 14.55 1.13
N HIS A 176 -2.83 15.23 1.83
CA HIS A 176 -2.58 16.53 2.46
C HIS A 176 -1.89 16.42 3.83
N TYR A 177 -1.73 15.22 4.36
CA TYR A 177 -0.93 14.93 5.55
C TYR A 177 0.38 14.24 5.18
N HIS A 178 1.34 14.28 6.08
CA HIS A 178 2.55 13.48 5.96
C HIS A 178 3.08 13.03 7.32
N TYR A 179 3.50 11.77 7.39
CA TYR A 179 4.12 11.18 8.57
C TYR A 179 5.03 10.00 8.17
N PRO A 180 6.21 9.85 8.81
CA PRO A 180 6.85 10.80 9.73
C PRO A 180 7.43 12.02 9.01
N SER A 181 7.62 13.14 9.71
CA SER A 181 8.13 14.39 9.09
C SER A 181 9.48 14.23 8.36
N VAL A 182 10.34 13.32 8.83
CA VAL A 182 11.66 13.05 8.26
C VAL A 182 11.62 12.50 6.83
N THR A 183 10.54 11.82 6.43
CA THR A 183 10.41 11.27 5.06
C THR A 183 9.67 12.20 4.10
N LYS A 184 9.44 13.47 4.50
CA LYS A 184 8.64 14.43 3.73
C LYS A 184 9.34 14.82 2.42
N SER A 185 10.63 15.10 2.48
CA SER A 185 11.45 15.42 1.32
C SER A 185 11.51 14.24 0.35
N LEU A 186 11.74 13.03 0.88
CA LEU A 186 11.75 11.79 0.10
C LEU A 186 10.42 11.58 -0.65
N ARG A 187 9.29 11.70 0.06
CA ARG A 187 7.97 11.63 -0.58
C ARG A 187 7.83 12.65 -1.71
N HIS A 188 8.24 13.90 -1.48
CA HIS A 188 8.16 14.94 -2.49
C HIS A 188 9.00 14.58 -3.73
N THR A 189 10.20 14.03 -3.55
CA THR A 189 11.04 13.54 -4.65
C THR A 189 10.34 12.44 -5.43
N ILE A 190 9.74 11.44 -4.75
CA ILE A 190 8.98 10.35 -5.40
C ILE A 190 7.83 10.92 -6.25
N GLU A 191 7.09 11.89 -5.73
CA GLU A 191 5.93 12.46 -6.45
C GLU A 191 6.33 13.33 -7.65
N MET A 192 7.52 13.97 -7.64
CA MET A 192 7.90 15.00 -8.62
C MET A 192 8.92 14.55 -9.66
N ASN A 193 9.67 13.48 -9.42
CA ASN A 193 10.78 13.07 -10.28
C ASN A 193 10.39 12.32 -11.56
N GLY A 194 9.09 12.11 -11.81
CA GLY A 194 8.55 11.35 -12.94
C GLY A 194 8.90 9.87 -12.94
N ARG A 195 9.41 9.32 -11.82
CA ARG A 195 9.82 7.92 -11.63
C ARG A 195 9.24 7.30 -10.37
N GLY A 196 8.24 7.95 -9.79
CA GLY A 196 7.65 7.53 -8.54
C GLY A 196 6.16 7.82 -8.46
N LEU A 197 5.52 7.08 -7.59
CA LEU A 197 4.10 7.18 -7.31
C LEU A 197 3.88 7.08 -5.81
N THR A 198 2.92 7.83 -5.30
CA THR A 198 2.37 7.58 -3.97
C THR A 198 0.89 7.28 -4.06
N ILE A 199 0.43 6.34 -3.23
CA ILE A 199 -0.96 5.89 -3.23
C ILE A 199 -1.54 5.92 -1.82
N SER A 200 -2.83 6.19 -1.68
CA SER A 200 -3.54 6.13 -0.41
C SER A 200 -4.95 5.60 -0.61
N GLU A 201 -5.45 4.81 0.33
CA GLU A 201 -6.88 4.43 0.39
C GLU A 201 -7.73 5.50 1.13
N TYR A 202 -7.08 6.51 1.71
CA TYR A 202 -7.72 7.47 2.58
C TYR A 202 -7.98 8.81 1.86
N PRO A 203 -9.16 9.44 2.06
CA PRO A 203 -9.44 10.79 1.56
C PRO A 203 -8.33 11.77 1.92
N THR A 204 -8.13 12.81 1.10
CA THR A 204 -6.94 13.68 1.16
C THR A 204 -6.69 14.34 2.51
N MET A 205 -7.76 14.67 3.23
CA MET A 205 -7.73 15.29 4.56
C MET A 205 -7.77 14.28 5.73
N THR A 206 -7.46 13.01 5.49
CA THR A 206 -7.43 12.00 6.56
C THR A 206 -6.10 12.06 7.33
N PRO A 207 -6.09 12.35 8.65
CA PRO A 207 -4.85 12.42 9.42
C PRO A 207 -4.22 11.03 9.64
N PRO A 208 -2.93 10.94 9.99
CA PRO A 208 -2.30 9.68 10.40
C PRO A 208 -2.94 9.13 11.68
N ALA A 209 -3.14 7.81 11.75
CA ALA A 209 -3.59 7.14 12.98
C ALA A 209 -2.92 5.76 13.12
N LYS A 210 -2.64 5.34 14.36
CA LYS A 210 -1.85 4.11 14.62
C LYS A 210 -2.42 2.86 13.94
N PHE A 211 -3.75 2.69 13.95
CA PHE A 211 -4.44 1.54 13.35
C PHE A 211 -4.38 1.52 11.82
N ARG A 212 -4.17 2.68 11.17
CA ARG A 212 -4.11 2.78 9.70
C ARG A 212 -2.82 2.21 9.13
N PHE A 213 -1.74 2.12 9.90
CA PHE A 213 -0.48 1.57 9.39
C PHE A 213 -0.57 0.05 9.16
N PRO A 214 -1.08 -0.77 10.10
CA PRO A 214 -1.40 -2.17 9.81
C PRO A 214 -2.43 -2.36 8.68
N GLU A 215 -3.49 -1.54 8.64
CA GLU A 215 -4.48 -1.59 7.54
C GLU A 215 -3.83 -1.31 6.17
N ARG A 216 -2.91 -0.36 6.10
CA ARG A 216 -2.17 0.00 4.89
C ARG A 216 -1.24 -1.11 4.42
N ASN A 217 -0.64 -1.87 5.33
CA ASN A 217 0.35 -2.89 4.98
C ASN A 217 -0.20 -3.99 4.05
N ARG A 218 -1.50 -4.29 4.13
CA ARG A 218 -2.14 -5.23 3.18
C ARG A 218 -2.07 -4.74 1.73
N ILE A 219 -2.00 -3.41 1.52
CA ILE A 219 -1.89 -2.80 0.19
C ILE A 219 -0.44 -2.91 -0.29
N ILE A 220 0.54 -2.78 0.60
CA ILE A 220 1.97 -2.99 0.28
C ILE A 220 2.18 -4.42 -0.23
N SER A 221 1.79 -5.42 0.57
CA SER A 221 1.89 -6.82 0.15
C SER A 221 0.99 -7.14 -1.04
N GLY A 222 -0.24 -6.62 -1.06
CA GLY A 222 -1.20 -6.84 -2.14
C GLY A 222 -0.79 -6.29 -3.50
N LEU A 223 0.04 -5.24 -3.53
CA LEU A 223 0.62 -4.74 -4.78
C LEU A 223 1.80 -5.56 -5.29
N SER A 224 2.36 -6.42 -4.45
CA SER A 224 3.67 -6.99 -4.69
C SER A 224 3.58 -8.46 -5.06
N HIS A 225 4.49 -8.89 -5.92
CA HIS A 225 4.67 -10.31 -6.24
C HIS A 225 5.46 -11.00 -5.11
N GLY A 226 6.34 -10.25 -4.44
CA GLY A 226 7.04 -10.70 -3.26
C GLY A 226 7.37 -9.60 -2.26
N VAL A 227 7.65 -9.99 -1.02
CA VAL A 227 7.96 -9.08 0.10
C VAL A 227 9.27 -9.49 0.75
N LEU A 228 10.26 -8.60 0.73
CA LEU A 228 11.52 -8.71 1.44
C LEU A 228 11.44 -7.99 2.79
N VAL A 229 11.73 -8.73 3.86
CA VAL A 229 11.94 -8.17 5.20
C VAL A 229 13.43 -8.08 5.49
N THR A 230 13.95 -6.87 5.74
CA THR A 230 15.38 -6.68 6.02
C THR A 230 15.74 -7.03 7.46
N GLU A 231 15.15 -6.32 8.43
CA GLU A 231 15.33 -6.56 9.85
C GLU A 231 13.97 -6.49 10.54
N ALA A 232 13.60 -7.52 11.27
CA ALA A 232 12.41 -7.58 12.09
C ALA A 232 12.68 -8.22 13.45
N LYS A 233 12.29 -7.49 14.51
CA LYS A 233 12.13 -8.07 15.86
C LYS A 233 10.99 -9.09 15.84
N GLU A 234 11.03 -10.05 16.76
CA GLU A 234 10.05 -11.15 16.89
C GLU A 234 8.59 -10.67 16.93
N LYS A 235 8.32 -9.51 17.54
CA LYS A 235 7.00 -8.86 17.52
C LYS A 235 7.11 -7.51 16.82
N SER A 236 7.05 -7.50 15.49
CA SER A 236 7.14 -6.27 14.69
C SER A 236 6.10 -6.19 13.59
N GLY A 237 5.72 -4.97 13.22
CA GLY A 237 4.74 -4.73 12.14
C GLY A 237 5.23 -5.16 10.75
N ALA A 238 6.54 -5.32 10.56
CA ALA A 238 7.09 -5.88 9.32
C ALA A 238 6.66 -7.35 9.15
N LEU A 239 6.65 -8.13 10.23
CA LEU A 239 6.20 -9.52 10.19
C LEU A 239 4.71 -9.66 9.90
N ILE A 240 3.88 -8.71 10.35
CA ILE A 240 2.45 -8.66 9.96
C ILE A 240 2.30 -8.52 8.44
N THR A 241 3.18 -7.75 7.81
CA THR A 241 3.16 -7.56 6.35
C THR A 241 3.57 -8.85 5.63
N LEU A 242 4.50 -9.61 6.22
CA LEU A 242 4.92 -10.92 5.72
C LEU A 242 3.80 -11.97 5.87
N ASP A 243 3.08 -11.97 6.99
CA ASP A 243 1.89 -12.81 7.18
C ASP A 243 0.82 -12.50 6.12
N GLN A 244 0.53 -11.22 5.91
CA GLN A 244 -0.39 -10.78 4.86
C GLN A 244 0.08 -11.18 3.46
N ALA A 245 1.39 -11.17 3.20
CA ALA A 245 1.94 -11.60 1.93
C ALA A 245 1.71 -13.09 1.68
N LEU A 246 1.90 -13.94 2.70
CA LEU A 246 1.58 -15.37 2.64
C LEU A 246 0.08 -15.60 2.39
N GLU A 247 -0.79 -14.89 3.11
CA GLU A 247 -2.25 -14.96 2.89
C GLU A 247 -2.67 -14.56 1.47
N HIS A 248 -1.91 -13.65 0.84
CA HIS A 248 -2.13 -13.20 -0.53
C HIS A 248 -1.41 -14.08 -1.59
N ASN A 249 -0.83 -15.22 -1.19
CA ASN A 249 -0.02 -16.09 -2.06
C ASN A 249 1.13 -15.33 -2.75
N ARG A 250 1.85 -14.50 -2.00
CA ARG A 250 3.04 -13.77 -2.47
C ARG A 250 4.30 -14.44 -1.95
N ASN A 251 5.40 -14.30 -2.69
CA ASN A 251 6.69 -14.78 -2.23
C ASN A 251 7.14 -13.97 -1.01
N VAL A 252 7.75 -14.63 -0.03
CA VAL A 252 8.26 -13.99 1.16
C VAL A 252 9.73 -14.28 1.33
N TYR A 253 10.48 -13.20 1.48
CA TYR A 253 11.92 -13.21 1.56
C TYR A 253 12.36 -12.54 2.86
N VAL A 254 13.44 -13.04 3.46
CA VAL A 254 14.03 -12.41 4.63
C VAL A 254 15.56 -12.41 4.53
N LEU A 255 16.18 -11.34 5.01
CA LEU A 255 17.63 -11.33 5.17
C LEU A 255 18.05 -12.22 6.35
N PRO A 256 19.23 -12.87 6.27
CA PRO A 256 19.79 -13.59 7.39
C PRO A 256 20.23 -12.63 8.51
N GLY A 257 20.54 -13.20 9.67
CA GLY A 257 21.21 -12.48 10.75
C GLY A 257 21.85 -13.44 11.75
N ASP A 258 22.58 -12.91 12.72
CA ASP A 258 23.13 -13.74 13.78
C ASP A 258 22.04 -14.15 14.79
N MET A 259 22.25 -15.29 15.45
CA MET A 259 21.25 -15.90 16.35
C MET A 259 21.00 -15.09 17.64
N PHE A 260 21.89 -14.17 18.00
CA PHE A 260 21.83 -13.35 19.22
C PHE A 260 21.25 -11.95 18.98
N ASN A 261 21.21 -11.52 17.72
CA ASN A 261 20.70 -10.22 17.34
C ASN A 261 19.18 -10.17 17.34
N LYS A 262 18.67 -9.33 18.23
CA LYS A 262 17.23 -9.12 18.41
C LYS A 262 16.58 -8.46 17.18
N HIS A 263 17.32 -7.73 16.35
CA HIS A 263 16.83 -7.08 15.14
C HIS A 263 16.52 -8.06 14.01
N THR A 264 17.16 -9.24 13.99
CA THR A 264 16.97 -10.27 12.96
C THR A 264 16.29 -11.53 13.50
N LYS A 265 16.02 -11.59 14.80
CA LYS A 265 15.36 -12.75 15.44
C LYS A 265 14.02 -13.12 14.78
N GLY A 266 13.23 -12.11 14.38
CA GLY A 266 11.97 -12.31 13.66
C GLY A 266 12.19 -12.96 12.30
N ASN A 267 13.16 -12.46 11.52
CA ASN A 267 13.55 -13.07 10.24
C ASN A 267 13.91 -14.55 10.42
N MET A 268 14.72 -14.86 11.43
CA MET A 268 15.19 -16.22 11.68
C MET A 268 14.07 -17.19 12.06
N MET A 269 13.03 -16.71 12.72
CA MET A 269 11.81 -17.49 12.95
C MET A 269 11.08 -17.76 11.63
N ARG A 270 10.95 -16.74 10.75
CA ARG A 270 10.30 -16.91 9.45
C ARG A 270 11.01 -17.86 8.52
N ILE A 271 12.34 -17.96 8.58
CA ILE A 271 13.10 -18.97 7.83
C ILE A 271 12.68 -20.39 8.26
N LYS A 272 12.45 -20.61 9.56
CA LYS A 272 11.94 -21.91 10.05
C LYS A 272 10.52 -22.21 9.58
N GLU A 273 9.73 -21.17 9.33
CA GLU A 273 8.36 -21.25 8.81
C GLU A 273 8.31 -21.33 7.28
N GLY A 274 9.46 -21.39 6.60
CA GLY A 274 9.55 -21.59 5.15
C GLY A 274 9.75 -20.31 4.33
N ALA A 275 9.99 -19.16 4.97
CA ALA A 275 10.39 -17.96 4.23
C ALA A 275 11.76 -18.14 3.58
N GLU A 276 11.91 -17.63 2.36
CA GLU A 276 13.15 -17.76 1.61
C GLU A 276 14.24 -16.84 2.19
N ILE A 277 15.41 -17.42 2.45
CA ILE A 277 16.61 -16.69 2.85
C ILE A 277 17.24 -16.01 1.63
N VAL A 278 17.52 -14.72 1.74
CA VAL A 278 18.18 -13.95 0.67
C VAL A 278 19.64 -13.71 1.03
N LEU A 279 20.52 -14.34 0.25
CA LEU A 279 21.97 -14.16 0.32
C LEU A 279 22.48 -13.32 -0.86
N SER A 280 21.70 -13.23 -1.95
CA SER A 280 22.05 -12.48 -3.14
C SER A 280 20.80 -12.05 -3.94
N ALA A 281 20.99 -11.20 -4.95
CA ALA A 281 19.89 -10.78 -5.81
C ALA A 281 19.25 -11.95 -6.59
N THR A 282 19.99 -13.02 -6.87
CA THR A 282 19.47 -14.17 -7.63
C THR A 282 18.34 -14.90 -6.91
N ASP A 283 18.35 -14.89 -5.57
CA ASP A 283 17.32 -15.52 -4.73
C ASP A 283 15.95 -14.86 -4.94
N ILE A 284 15.93 -13.58 -5.30
CA ILE A 284 14.69 -12.84 -5.66
C ILE A 284 14.44 -12.91 -7.18
N LEU A 285 15.48 -12.70 -7.99
CA LEU A 285 15.37 -12.62 -9.46
C LEU A 285 14.91 -13.93 -10.11
N LYS A 286 15.16 -15.08 -9.50
CA LYS A 286 14.66 -16.36 -10.03
C LYS A 286 13.13 -16.38 -10.16
N ASP A 287 12.42 -15.67 -9.27
CA ASP A 287 10.95 -15.64 -9.27
C ASP A 287 10.38 -14.57 -10.20
N LEU A 288 11.20 -13.59 -10.60
CA LEU A 288 10.82 -12.61 -11.62
C LEU A 288 10.51 -13.29 -12.96
N ASN A 289 11.33 -14.28 -13.34
CA ASN A 289 11.20 -14.96 -14.63
C ASN A 289 9.96 -15.87 -14.70
N THR A 290 9.51 -16.40 -13.56
CA THR A 290 8.32 -17.25 -13.46
C THR A 290 7.03 -16.43 -13.48
N SER A 291 7.09 -15.14 -13.12
CA SER A 291 5.92 -14.27 -12.93
C SER A 291 5.55 -13.43 -14.17
N ILE A 292 6.39 -13.42 -15.21
CA ILE A 292 6.21 -12.64 -16.45
C ILE A 292 5.81 -13.55 -17.64
N GLN A 293 5.68 -14.87 -17.41
CA GLN A 293 5.09 -15.82 -18.36
C GLN A 293 3.58 -15.90 -18.16
#